data_AF-A0A9Q0ZS61-F1
#
_entry.id   AF-A0A9Q0ZS61-F1
#
_cell.length_a   1.000
_cell.length_b   1.000
_cell.length_c   1.000
_cell.angle_alpha   90.00
_cell.angle_beta   90.00
_cell.angle_gamma   90.00
#
_symmetry.space_group_name_H-M   'P 1'
#
loop_
_entity.id
_entity.type
_entity.pdbx_description
1 polymer ?
#
loop_
_entity_poly.entity_id
_entity_poly.type
_entity_poly.pdbx_seq_one_letter_code
_entity_poly.pdbx_strand_id
1 'polypeptide(L)'
;MATELEELVGFLSSRSPPVKKAAVEIVRHLTGSEDGLLSLSKHASTVLPSLSQLLKDKNEVSEPAAEALINLSLNFNLAAKMVEMGMIKTAMDVLYKPDSSISLLLVMLLVNLTQLDSGIVSLFQIEDEKMQRLFVMKLVRSFCRSSDETRGSLIYSEEDASKMPLELGYVLSFEREPWNDPAIRVEALESIYLITVQEAGLRAFWSVNGPCILQVGYEDEEDPQVMEAYELVAGSWQ
;
A
#
# COMPACT_ATOMS: atom_id res chain seq x y z
N MET A 1 -7.44 -36.47 -8.87
CA MET A 1 -7.86 -36.07 -7.51
C MET A 1 -7.20 -34.73 -7.23
N ALA A 2 -7.89 -33.82 -6.55
CA ALA A 2 -7.26 -32.60 -6.08
C ALA A 2 -6.17 -32.96 -5.07
N THR A 3 -5.06 -32.24 -5.06
CA THR A 3 -4.07 -32.37 -3.98
C THR A 3 -4.61 -31.78 -2.69
N GLU A 4 -4.05 -32.15 -1.53
CA GLU A 4 -4.44 -31.56 -0.24
C GLU A 4 -4.35 -30.01 -0.26
N LEU A 5 -3.34 -29.47 -0.96
CA LEU A 5 -3.15 -28.04 -1.12
C LEU A 5 -4.21 -27.41 -2.04
N GLU A 6 -4.63 -28.09 -3.11
CA GLU A 6 -5.72 -27.62 -3.97
C GLU A 6 -7.05 -27.59 -3.23
N GLU A 7 -7.32 -28.59 -2.38
CA GLU A 7 -8.50 -28.60 -1.50
C GLU A 7 -8.44 -27.45 -0.49
N LEU A 8 -7.29 -27.23 0.14
CA LEU A 8 -7.07 -26.10 1.05
C LEU A 8 -7.34 -24.76 0.38
N VAL A 9 -6.81 -24.53 -0.83
CA VAL A 9 -7.05 -23.30 -1.60
C VAL A 9 -8.54 -23.17 -1.94
N GLY A 10 -9.23 -24.28 -2.26
CA GLY A 10 -10.67 -24.29 -2.48
C GLY A 10 -11.47 -23.82 -1.26
N PHE A 11 -11.00 -24.09 -0.04
CA PHE A 11 -11.66 -23.64 1.20
C PHE A 11 -11.55 -22.13 1.45
N LEU A 12 -10.63 -21.41 0.79
CA LEU A 12 -10.57 -19.94 0.86
C LEU A 12 -11.86 -19.28 0.31
N SER A 13 -12.54 -19.93 -0.63
CA SER A 13 -13.83 -19.47 -1.17
C SER A 13 -15.04 -20.06 -0.43
N SER A 14 -14.85 -20.74 0.70
CA SER A 14 -15.93 -21.37 1.45
C SER A 14 -16.97 -20.35 1.95
N ARG A 15 -18.26 -20.74 1.86
CA ARG A 15 -19.36 -19.95 2.44
C ARG A 15 -19.41 -20.03 3.96
N SER A 16 -18.69 -20.98 4.56
CA SER A 16 -18.61 -21.14 6.02
C SER A 16 -17.50 -20.26 6.57
N PRO A 17 -17.81 -19.20 7.35
CA PRO A 17 -16.80 -18.33 7.96
C PRO A 17 -15.70 -19.07 8.74
N PRO A 18 -16.00 -20.07 9.60
CA PRO A 18 -14.95 -20.77 10.33
C PRO A 18 -14.03 -21.60 9.41
N VAL A 19 -14.57 -22.17 8.33
CA VAL A 19 -13.77 -22.93 7.36
C VAL A 19 -12.86 -21.98 6.56
N LYS A 20 -13.42 -20.86 6.10
CA LYS A 20 -12.66 -19.83 5.39
C LYS A 20 -11.52 -19.29 6.25
N LYS A 21 -11.81 -18.96 7.53
CA LYS A 21 -10.82 -18.50 8.51
C LYS A 21 -9.73 -19.54 8.75
N ALA A 22 -10.10 -20.79 9.00
CA ALA A 22 -9.11 -21.85 9.19
C ALA A 22 -8.23 -22.06 7.95
N ALA A 23 -8.82 -21.99 6.75
CA ALA A 23 -8.09 -22.15 5.50
C ALA A 23 -7.06 -21.02 5.29
N VAL A 24 -7.46 -19.76 5.48
CA VAL A 24 -6.53 -18.63 5.32
C VAL A 24 -5.42 -18.63 6.37
N GLU A 25 -5.72 -19.04 7.61
CA GLU A 25 -4.69 -19.23 8.64
C GLU A 25 -3.67 -20.30 8.22
N ILE A 26 -4.11 -21.47 7.74
CA ILE A 26 -3.17 -22.51 7.30
C ILE A 26 -2.31 -21.99 6.14
N VAL A 27 -2.91 -21.29 5.16
CA VAL A 27 -2.15 -20.69 4.05
C VAL A 27 -1.13 -19.69 4.55
N ARG A 28 -1.50 -18.79 5.47
CA ARG A 28 -0.58 -17.85 6.11
C ARG A 28 0.60 -18.58 6.77
N HIS A 29 0.34 -19.62 7.56
CA HIS A 29 1.42 -20.40 8.20
C HIS A 29 2.36 -21.06 7.17
N LEU A 30 1.82 -21.56 6.05
CA LEU A 30 2.64 -22.12 4.97
C LEU A 30 3.57 -21.07 4.32
N THR A 31 3.18 -19.79 4.29
CA THR A 31 4.07 -18.73 3.79
C THR A 31 5.28 -18.47 4.70
N GLY A 32 5.28 -18.98 5.93
CA GLY A 32 6.37 -18.85 6.89
C GLY A 32 7.50 -19.89 6.72
N SER A 33 7.40 -20.79 5.75
CA SER A 33 8.45 -21.80 5.47
C SER A 33 8.79 -21.87 3.99
N GLU A 34 10.04 -22.26 3.69
CA GLU A 34 10.53 -22.38 2.30
C GLU A 34 9.74 -23.45 1.52
N ASP A 35 9.49 -24.61 2.13
CA ASP A 35 8.69 -25.69 1.51
C ASP A 35 7.24 -25.26 1.25
N GLY A 36 6.65 -24.52 2.19
CA GLY A 36 5.29 -24.00 2.05
C GLY A 36 5.19 -22.95 0.95
N LEU A 37 6.12 -21.99 0.89
CA LEU A 37 6.23 -21.01 -0.19
C LEU A 37 6.43 -21.69 -1.55
N LEU A 38 7.33 -22.66 -1.66
CA LEU A 38 7.55 -23.41 -2.89
C LEU A 38 6.27 -24.14 -3.33
N SER A 39 5.57 -24.74 -2.38
CA SER A 39 4.31 -25.43 -2.66
C SER A 39 3.22 -24.46 -3.12
N LEU A 40 3.02 -23.35 -2.43
CA LEU A 40 2.06 -22.30 -2.80
C LEU A 40 2.38 -21.67 -4.17
N SER A 41 3.65 -21.48 -4.50
CA SER A 41 4.08 -20.91 -5.78
C SER A 41 3.62 -21.72 -6.99
N LYS A 42 3.58 -23.06 -6.86
CA LYS A 42 3.09 -23.97 -7.91
C LYS A 42 1.58 -23.78 -8.17
N HIS A 43 0.85 -23.27 -7.19
CA HIS A 43 -0.58 -22.98 -7.25
C HIS A 43 -0.87 -21.47 -7.29
N ALA A 44 0.09 -20.64 -7.70
CA ALA A 44 -0.04 -19.18 -7.72
C ALA A 44 -1.24 -18.67 -8.53
N SER A 45 -1.66 -19.38 -9.58
CA SER A 45 -2.83 -19.01 -10.40
C SER A 45 -4.16 -19.08 -9.66
N THR A 46 -4.24 -19.83 -8.55
CA THR A 46 -5.47 -20.01 -7.77
C THR A 46 -5.37 -19.36 -6.40
N VAL A 47 -4.22 -19.49 -5.72
CA VAL A 47 -4.06 -18.93 -4.37
C VAL A 47 -4.02 -17.40 -4.37
N LEU A 48 -3.33 -16.77 -5.34
CA LEU A 48 -3.22 -15.30 -5.38
C LEU A 48 -4.58 -14.61 -5.60
N PRO A 49 -5.42 -15.01 -6.59
CA PRO A 49 -6.76 -14.47 -6.72
C PRO A 49 -7.63 -14.73 -5.50
N SER A 50 -7.51 -15.90 -4.87
CA SER A 50 -8.28 -16.24 -3.67
C SER A 50 -7.93 -15.33 -2.51
N LEU A 51 -6.65 -15.17 -2.19
CA LEU A 51 -6.18 -14.27 -1.13
C LEU A 51 -6.54 -12.80 -1.43
N SER A 52 -6.43 -12.36 -2.68
CA SER A 52 -6.82 -11.01 -3.11
C SER A 52 -8.30 -10.71 -2.80
N GLN A 53 -9.20 -11.68 -3.03
CA GLN A 53 -10.61 -11.52 -2.72
C GLN A 53 -10.88 -11.40 -1.22
N LEU A 54 -10.09 -12.10 -0.40
CA LEU A 54 -10.21 -12.11 1.05
C LEU A 54 -9.82 -10.78 1.71
N LEU A 55 -9.06 -9.91 1.03
CA LEU A 55 -8.74 -8.57 1.53
C LEU A 55 -9.98 -7.70 1.80
N LYS A 56 -11.12 -8.03 1.20
CA LYS A 56 -12.39 -7.28 1.33
C LYS A 56 -13.29 -7.80 2.46
N ASP A 57 -12.92 -8.94 3.07
CA ASP A 57 -13.67 -9.58 4.16
C ASP A 57 -13.42 -8.87 5.51
N LYS A 58 -13.95 -9.44 6.60
CA LYS A 58 -13.71 -8.94 7.97
C LYS A 58 -12.27 -9.18 8.41
N ASN A 59 -11.80 -8.39 9.38
CA ASN A 59 -10.43 -8.42 9.91
C ASN A 59 -9.88 -9.84 10.14
N GLU A 60 -10.68 -10.71 10.78
CA GLU A 60 -10.29 -12.09 11.09
C GLU A 60 -9.97 -13.00 9.89
N VAL A 61 -10.25 -12.54 8.67
CA VAL A 61 -9.92 -13.21 7.41
C VAL A 61 -9.00 -12.34 6.56
N SER A 62 -9.23 -11.02 6.52
CA SER A 62 -8.46 -10.10 5.69
C SER A 62 -7.03 -9.90 6.19
N GLU A 63 -6.82 -9.89 7.51
CA GLU A 63 -5.49 -9.75 8.14
C GLU A 63 -4.56 -10.92 7.78
N PRO A 64 -4.92 -12.20 8.05
CA PRO A 64 -4.07 -13.32 7.64
C PRO A 64 -3.93 -13.46 6.12
N ALA A 65 -4.91 -13.00 5.34
CA ALA A 65 -4.79 -12.96 3.88
C ALA A 65 -3.74 -11.94 3.42
N ALA A 66 -3.73 -10.75 4.01
CA ALA A 66 -2.78 -9.70 3.70
C ALA A 66 -1.35 -10.11 4.10
N GLU A 67 -1.16 -10.69 5.29
CA GLU A 67 0.14 -11.24 5.71
C GLU A 67 0.67 -12.32 4.75
N ALA A 68 -0.20 -13.24 4.32
CA ALA A 68 0.18 -14.26 3.34
C ALA A 68 0.62 -13.63 2.00
N LEU A 69 -0.08 -12.59 1.53
CA LEU A 69 0.27 -11.88 0.30
C LEU A 69 1.60 -11.13 0.44
N ILE A 70 1.87 -10.48 1.57
CA ILE A 70 3.15 -9.81 1.85
C ILE A 70 4.29 -10.82 1.73
N ASN A 71 4.20 -11.95 2.43
CA ASN A 71 5.24 -12.99 2.40
C ASN A 71 5.45 -13.56 0.99
N LEU A 72 4.37 -13.83 0.26
CA LEU A 72 4.46 -14.32 -1.12
C LEU A 72 5.07 -13.28 -2.07
N SER A 73 4.80 -12.00 -1.85
CA SER A 73 5.31 -10.89 -2.67
C SER A 73 6.82 -10.62 -2.49
N LEU A 74 7.48 -11.25 -1.51
CA LEU A 74 8.95 -11.26 -1.44
C LEU A 74 9.58 -12.03 -2.61
N ASN A 75 8.83 -12.95 -3.25
CA ASN A 75 9.27 -13.61 -4.47
C ASN A 75 8.94 -12.76 -5.70
N PHE A 76 9.96 -12.35 -6.45
CA PHE A 76 9.82 -11.51 -7.64
C PHE A 76 8.77 -12.01 -8.66
N ASN A 77 8.74 -13.31 -8.95
CA ASN A 77 7.81 -13.87 -9.94
C ASN A 77 6.36 -13.85 -9.44
N LEU A 78 6.15 -14.05 -8.14
CA LEU A 78 4.82 -13.97 -7.53
C LEU A 78 4.35 -12.52 -7.44
N ALA A 79 5.23 -11.59 -7.06
CA ALA A 79 4.94 -10.16 -7.06
C ALA A 79 4.59 -9.65 -8.47
N ALA A 80 5.36 -10.02 -9.50
CA ALA A 80 5.05 -9.70 -10.89
C ALA A 80 3.65 -10.19 -11.30
N LYS A 81 3.30 -11.42 -10.91
CA LYS A 81 1.97 -11.99 -11.17
C LYS A 81 0.86 -11.26 -10.40
N MET A 82 1.11 -10.83 -9.16
CA MET A 82 0.18 -10.01 -8.38
C MET A 82 -0.08 -8.65 -9.07
N VAL A 83 0.97 -8.00 -9.56
CA VAL A 83 0.83 -6.75 -10.33
C VAL A 83 -0.01 -6.98 -11.59
N GLU A 84 0.32 -8.00 -12.39
CA GLU A 84 -0.40 -8.35 -13.63
C GLU A 84 -1.90 -8.56 -13.40
N MET A 85 -2.27 -9.21 -12.29
CA MET A 85 -3.68 -9.44 -11.94
C MET A 85 -4.39 -8.24 -11.28
N GLY A 86 -3.74 -7.09 -11.17
CA GLY A 86 -4.34 -5.86 -10.63
C GLY A 86 -4.35 -5.75 -9.11
N MET A 87 -3.37 -6.35 -8.41
CA MET A 87 -3.30 -6.30 -6.94
C MET A 87 -3.10 -4.88 -6.41
N ILE A 88 -2.31 -4.03 -7.09
CA ILE A 88 -2.10 -2.63 -6.68
C ILE A 88 -3.44 -1.90 -6.50
N LYS A 89 -4.31 -1.98 -7.52
CA LYS A 89 -5.64 -1.37 -7.46
C LYS A 89 -6.47 -1.96 -6.32
N THR A 90 -6.45 -3.28 -6.15
CA THR A 90 -7.19 -3.95 -5.07
C THR A 90 -6.74 -3.48 -3.69
N ALA A 91 -5.43 -3.40 -3.45
CA ALA A 91 -4.87 -2.92 -2.19
C ALA A 91 -5.25 -1.46 -1.93
N MET A 92 -5.15 -0.59 -2.93
CA MET A 92 -5.58 0.81 -2.82
C MET A 92 -7.09 0.96 -2.58
N ASP A 93 -7.93 0.15 -3.22
CA ASP A 93 -9.39 0.19 -2.99
C ASP A 93 -9.75 -0.22 -1.56
N VAL A 94 -9.04 -1.20 -0.98
CA VAL A 94 -9.27 -1.63 0.40
C VAL A 94 -8.70 -0.62 1.40
N LEU A 95 -7.50 -0.09 1.14
CA LEU A 95 -6.79 0.86 2.03
C LEU A 95 -7.63 2.10 2.34
N TYR A 96 -8.41 2.60 1.37
CA TYR A 96 -9.25 3.80 1.53
C TYR A 96 -10.72 3.51 1.83
N LYS A 97 -11.06 2.26 2.19
CA LYS A 97 -12.40 1.93 2.68
C LYS A 97 -12.56 2.48 4.11
N PRO A 98 -13.71 3.10 4.47
CA PRO A 98 -13.88 3.81 5.75
C PRO A 98 -13.74 2.98 7.04
N ASP A 99 -13.51 1.67 6.96
CA ASP A 99 -13.33 0.76 8.09
C ASP A 99 -12.18 -0.24 7.85
N SER A 100 -11.18 0.15 7.05
CA SER A 100 -10.02 -0.70 6.79
C SER A 100 -9.20 -0.91 8.06
N SER A 101 -9.22 -2.13 8.60
CA SER A 101 -8.44 -2.53 9.77
C SER A 101 -7.05 -3.09 9.43
N ILE A 102 -6.74 -3.28 8.15
CA ILE A 102 -5.51 -3.91 7.66
C ILE A 102 -4.61 -2.94 6.88
N SER A 103 -4.80 -1.64 7.09
CA SER A 103 -4.16 -0.59 6.29
C SER A 103 -2.63 -0.68 6.28
N LEU A 104 -2.01 -1.03 7.40
CA LEU A 104 -0.57 -1.25 7.49
C LEU A 104 -0.12 -2.37 6.55
N LEU A 105 -0.76 -3.54 6.64
CA LEU A 105 -0.45 -4.70 5.81
C LEU A 105 -0.64 -4.40 4.31
N LEU A 106 -1.62 -3.56 3.95
CA LEU A 106 -1.81 -3.14 2.57
C LEU A 106 -0.70 -2.24 2.07
N VAL A 107 -0.17 -1.34 2.90
CA VAL A 107 1.01 -0.52 2.56
C VAL A 107 2.24 -1.41 2.38
N MET A 108 2.51 -2.34 3.30
CA MET A 108 3.60 -3.32 3.16
C MET A 108 3.49 -4.15 1.87
N LEU A 109 2.28 -4.54 1.48
CA LEU A 109 2.06 -5.22 0.21
C LEU A 109 2.38 -4.29 -0.97
N LEU A 110 1.92 -3.04 -0.94
CA LEU A 110 2.22 -2.05 -1.98
C LEU A 110 3.72 -1.83 -2.13
N VAL A 111 4.47 -1.73 -1.02
CA VAL A 111 5.94 -1.64 -0.99
C VAL A 111 6.59 -2.73 -1.82
N ASN A 112 6.23 -3.99 -1.53
CA ASN A 112 6.82 -5.14 -2.22
C ASN A 112 6.48 -5.12 -3.72
N LEU A 113 5.25 -4.74 -4.07
CA LEU A 113 4.80 -4.69 -5.46
C LEU A 113 5.41 -3.52 -6.24
N THR A 114 5.74 -2.40 -5.60
CA THR A 114 6.39 -1.23 -6.23
C THR A 114 7.91 -1.39 -6.37
N GLN A 115 8.50 -2.49 -5.91
CA GLN A 115 9.85 -2.88 -6.32
C GLN A 115 9.92 -3.28 -7.80
N LEU A 116 8.78 -3.55 -8.45
CA LEU A 116 8.69 -3.78 -9.89
C LEU A 116 8.31 -2.49 -10.63
N ASP A 117 9.00 -2.20 -11.74
CA ASP A 117 8.65 -1.08 -12.64
C ASP A 117 7.17 -1.10 -13.04
N SER A 118 6.63 -2.30 -13.34
CA SER A 118 5.23 -2.49 -13.69
C SER A 118 4.28 -2.18 -12.53
N GLY A 119 4.70 -2.44 -11.29
CA GLY A 119 3.96 -2.11 -10.08
C GLY A 119 3.90 -0.59 -9.88
N ILE A 120 5.00 0.10 -10.15
CA ILE A 120 5.04 1.57 -10.20
C ILE A 120 4.12 2.10 -11.28
N VAL A 121 4.26 1.67 -12.54
CA VAL A 121 3.37 2.12 -13.62
C VAL A 121 1.90 1.94 -13.25
N SER A 122 1.56 0.81 -12.60
CA SER A 122 0.22 0.52 -12.09
C SER A 122 -0.21 1.46 -10.96
N LEU A 123 0.66 1.75 -10.00
CA LEU A 123 0.39 2.69 -8.90
C LEU A 123 0.20 4.12 -9.41
N PHE A 124 1.00 4.54 -10.38
CA PHE A 124 0.90 5.88 -10.95
C PHE A 124 -0.28 6.05 -11.89
N GLN A 125 -0.93 4.96 -12.31
CA GLN A 125 -2.03 4.97 -13.27
C GLN A 125 -1.64 5.77 -14.53
N ILE A 126 -0.39 5.66 -14.98
CA ILE A 126 0.20 6.50 -16.05
C ILE A 126 -0.63 6.41 -17.35
N GLU A 127 -1.27 5.28 -17.60
CA GLU A 127 -2.05 5.02 -18.81
C GLU A 127 -3.49 5.54 -18.73
N ASP A 128 -4.00 5.92 -17.56
CA ASP A 128 -5.37 6.41 -17.36
C ASP A 128 -5.36 7.92 -17.13
N GLU A 129 -5.46 8.73 -18.19
CA GLU A 129 -5.42 10.20 -18.14
C GLU A 129 -6.38 10.83 -17.11
N LYS A 130 -7.47 10.15 -16.73
CA LYS A 130 -8.45 10.67 -15.74
C LYS A 130 -8.12 10.29 -14.31
N MET A 131 -7.41 9.19 -14.11
CA MET A 131 -7.03 8.66 -12.79
C MET A 131 -5.53 8.79 -12.52
N GLN A 132 -4.77 9.36 -13.46
CA GLN A 132 -3.32 9.56 -13.35
C GLN A 132 -2.98 10.15 -11.98
N ARG A 133 -2.11 9.46 -11.26
CA ARG A 133 -1.56 9.86 -9.95
C ARG A 133 -2.58 9.88 -8.80
N LEU A 134 -3.84 9.47 -8.99
CA LEU A 134 -4.83 9.45 -7.92
C LEU A 134 -4.38 8.59 -6.73
N PHE A 135 -3.74 7.44 -6.99
CA PHE A 135 -3.23 6.60 -5.91
C PHE A 135 -2.05 7.20 -5.18
N VAL A 136 -1.14 7.85 -5.90
CA VAL A 136 -0.01 8.58 -5.31
C VAL A 136 -0.53 9.75 -4.48
N MET A 137 -1.50 10.50 -5.00
CA MET A 137 -2.20 11.56 -4.28
C MET A 137 -2.85 11.04 -3.01
N LYS A 138 -3.50 9.88 -3.06
CA LYS A 138 -4.11 9.24 -1.90
C LYS A 138 -3.05 8.83 -0.88
N LEU A 139 -1.96 8.20 -1.31
CA LEU A 139 -0.85 7.81 -0.43
C LEU A 139 -0.23 9.04 0.22
N VAL A 140 0.16 10.02 -0.57
CA VAL A 140 0.74 11.29 -0.12
C VAL A 140 -0.22 12.04 0.84
N ARG A 141 -1.53 12.04 0.55
CA ARG A 141 -2.58 12.57 1.44
C ARG A 141 -2.64 11.88 2.80
N SER A 142 -2.22 10.63 2.92
CA SER A 142 -2.24 9.90 4.19
C SER A 142 -1.21 10.40 5.21
N PHE A 143 -0.22 11.20 4.80
CA PHE A 143 0.88 11.66 5.66
C PHE A 143 0.72 13.09 6.19
N CYS A 144 -0.21 13.85 5.62
CA CYS A 144 -0.48 15.21 6.07
C CYS A 144 -1.17 15.16 7.44
N ARG A 145 -0.46 15.52 8.51
CA ARG A 145 -1.08 15.87 9.80
C ARG A 145 -1.69 17.27 9.68
N SER A 146 -2.70 17.57 10.48
CA SER A 146 -2.97 18.96 10.87
C SER A 146 -2.88 19.05 12.38
N SER A 147 -2.16 20.04 12.88
CA SER A 147 -2.23 20.44 14.27
C SER A 147 -3.65 20.89 14.62
N ASP A 148 -4.12 20.54 15.82
CA ASP A 148 -5.49 20.75 16.31
C ASP A 148 -5.82 22.26 16.57
N GLU A 149 -4.93 23.18 16.16
CA GLU A 149 -5.03 24.60 16.46
C GLU A 149 -4.90 25.47 15.20
N THR A 150 -5.77 25.31 14.21
CA THR A 150 -6.45 26.44 13.55
C THR A 150 -7.40 25.96 12.46
N ARG A 151 -8.70 25.98 12.77
CA ARG A 151 -9.75 25.91 11.75
C ARG A 151 -9.52 27.03 10.71
N GLY A 152 -9.09 26.64 9.52
CA GLY A 152 -9.13 27.50 8.33
C GLY A 152 -7.80 28.07 7.81
N SER A 153 -6.64 27.64 8.31
CA SER A 153 -5.37 27.93 7.62
C SER A 153 -5.10 26.85 6.57
N LEU A 154 -4.86 27.26 5.32
CA LEU A 154 -4.36 26.34 4.30
C LEU A 154 -3.02 25.77 4.79
N ILE A 155 -2.92 24.44 4.89
CA ILE A 155 -1.69 23.73 5.27
C ILE A 155 -0.54 24.07 4.30
N TYR A 156 -0.88 24.41 3.06
CA TYR A 156 0.03 24.77 1.99
C TYR A 156 -0.18 26.23 1.57
N SER A 157 0.90 26.93 1.24
CA SER A 157 0.81 28.26 0.65
C SER A 157 0.05 28.24 -0.68
N GLU A 158 -0.57 29.35 -1.11
CA GLU A 158 -1.21 29.42 -2.43
C GLU A 158 -0.22 29.09 -3.56
N GLU A 159 1.05 29.48 -3.40
CA GLU A 159 2.10 29.16 -4.35
C GLU A 159 2.35 27.65 -4.43
N ASP A 160 2.47 26.97 -3.30
CA ASP A 160 2.74 25.53 -3.26
C ASP A 160 1.54 24.69 -3.67
N ALA A 161 0.34 25.12 -3.30
CA ALA A 161 -0.91 24.53 -3.75
C ALA A 161 -1.10 24.66 -5.26
N SER A 162 -0.65 25.77 -5.88
CA SER A 162 -0.72 25.96 -7.34
C SER A 162 0.17 25.01 -8.14
N LYS A 163 1.21 24.45 -7.49
CA LYS A 163 2.12 23.44 -8.07
C LYS A 163 1.56 22.01 -7.94
N MET A 164 0.50 21.82 -7.15
CA MET A 164 -0.19 20.54 -7.02
C MET A 164 -1.28 20.39 -8.10
N PRO A 165 -1.59 19.15 -8.54
CA PRO A 165 -2.81 18.90 -9.28
C PRO A 165 -4.04 19.44 -8.54
N LEU A 166 -5.02 19.99 -9.26
CA LEU A 166 -6.19 20.65 -8.67
C LEU A 166 -6.95 19.72 -7.70
N GLU A 167 -7.04 18.44 -8.07
CA GLU A 167 -7.69 17.41 -7.27
C GLU A 167 -6.93 17.16 -5.95
N LEU A 168 -5.61 17.37 -5.92
CA LEU A 168 -4.76 17.15 -4.75
C LEU A 168 -4.79 18.37 -3.85
N GLY A 169 -4.59 19.57 -4.41
CA GLY A 169 -4.62 20.82 -3.65
C GLY A 169 -5.93 20.98 -2.88
N TYR A 170 -7.07 20.70 -3.51
CA TYR A 170 -8.37 20.71 -2.84
C TYR A 170 -8.45 19.67 -1.71
N VAL A 171 -8.02 18.44 -1.98
CA VAL A 171 -8.06 17.32 -1.05
C VAL A 171 -7.21 17.52 0.21
N LEU A 172 -6.04 18.15 0.05
CA LEU A 172 -5.08 18.45 1.11
C LEU A 172 -5.46 19.70 1.91
N SER A 173 -6.41 20.51 1.42
CA SER A 173 -6.91 21.70 2.12
C SER A 173 -7.87 21.38 3.29
N PHE A 174 -8.14 20.11 3.59
CA PHE A 174 -9.06 19.68 4.66
C PHE A 174 -8.34 18.86 5.73
N GLU A 175 -8.61 19.17 7.01
CA GLU A 175 -8.13 18.45 8.21
C GLU A 175 -8.35 16.93 8.13
N ARG A 176 -7.42 16.15 8.72
CA ARG A 176 -7.48 14.67 8.73
C ARG A 176 -7.00 14.05 10.03
N GLU A 177 -7.56 12.88 10.34
CA GLU A 177 -7.05 12.01 11.38
C GLU A 177 -5.69 11.42 10.97
N PRO A 178 -4.64 11.64 11.77
CA PRO A 178 -3.31 11.08 11.50
C PRO A 178 -3.26 9.57 11.76
N TRP A 179 -2.32 8.87 11.11
CA TRP A 179 -1.89 7.54 11.54
C TRP A 179 -1.11 7.71 12.84
N ASN A 180 -1.75 7.40 13.97
CA ASN A 180 -1.14 7.57 15.29
C ASN A 180 0.03 6.61 15.55
N ASP A 181 0.16 5.54 14.77
CA ASP A 181 1.23 4.56 14.93
C ASP A 181 2.48 4.99 14.11
N PRO A 182 3.61 5.30 14.77
CA PRO A 182 4.86 5.66 14.10
C PRO A 182 5.36 4.60 13.12
N ALA A 183 5.18 3.31 13.43
CA ALA A 183 5.66 2.22 12.57
C ALA A 183 4.99 2.26 11.19
N ILE A 184 3.69 2.57 11.16
CA ILE A 184 2.93 2.73 9.91
C ILE A 184 3.49 3.90 9.09
N ARG A 185 3.83 5.01 9.75
CA ARG A 185 4.38 6.19 9.06
C ARG A 185 5.79 5.92 8.52
N VAL A 186 6.65 5.23 9.28
CA VAL A 186 7.99 4.80 8.81
C VAL A 186 7.88 3.93 7.57
N GLU A 187 7.11 2.83 7.62
CA GLU A 187 6.98 1.92 6.48
C GLU A 187 6.39 2.62 5.24
N ALA A 188 5.46 3.54 5.47
CA ALA A 188 4.85 4.30 4.40
C ALA A 188 5.84 5.33 3.78
N LEU A 189 6.76 5.90 4.56
CA LEU A 189 7.88 6.71 4.04
C LEU A 189 8.94 5.86 3.33
N GLU A 190 9.27 4.67 3.85
CA GLU A 190 10.13 3.71 3.15
C GLU A 190 9.54 3.29 1.79
N SER A 191 8.21 3.17 1.71
CA SER A 191 7.49 2.96 0.44
C SER A 191 7.78 4.07 -0.55
N ILE A 192 7.66 5.32 -0.10
CA ILE A 192 7.93 6.50 -0.94
C ILE A 192 9.39 6.50 -1.36
N TYR A 193 10.33 6.24 -0.45
CA TYR A 193 11.75 6.14 -0.77
C TYR A 193 11.99 5.13 -1.90
N LEU A 194 11.45 3.91 -1.79
CA LEU A 194 11.60 2.88 -2.82
C LEU A 194 10.95 3.25 -4.16
N ILE A 195 9.92 4.09 -4.14
CA ILE A 195 9.31 4.66 -5.34
C ILE A 195 10.20 5.78 -5.91
N THR A 196 10.76 6.66 -5.09
CA THR A 196 11.53 7.84 -5.53
C THR A 196 12.95 7.53 -5.94
N VAL A 197 13.53 6.39 -5.54
CA VAL A 197 14.82 5.92 -6.09
C VAL A 197 14.71 5.50 -7.57
N GLN A 198 13.51 5.37 -8.11
CA GLN A 198 13.27 5.00 -9.51
C GLN A 198 12.93 6.24 -10.33
N GLU A 199 13.48 6.39 -11.54
CA GLU A 199 13.34 7.62 -12.34
C GLU A 199 11.87 7.98 -12.63
N ALA A 200 11.05 6.99 -12.99
CA ALA A 200 9.62 7.20 -13.24
C ALA A 200 8.86 7.58 -11.97
N GLY A 201 9.16 6.90 -10.85
CA GLY A 201 8.56 7.18 -9.56
C GLY A 201 8.94 8.55 -9.02
N LEU A 202 10.22 8.95 -9.16
CA LEU A 202 10.71 10.28 -8.84
C LEU A 202 9.98 11.36 -9.65
N ARG A 203 10.02 11.27 -10.99
CA ARG A 203 9.35 12.26 -11.86
C ARG A 203 7.89 12.44 -11.47
N ALA A 204 7.21 11.35 -11.14
CA ALA A 204 5.81 11.42 -10.83
C ALA A 204 5.53 11.84 -9.37
N PHE A 205 6.44 11.57 -8.42
CA PHE A 205 6.43 12.20 -7.10
C PHE A 205 6.60 13.72 -7.17
N TRP A 206 7.54 14.20 -8.00
CA TRP A 206 7.73 15.64 -8.26
C TRP A 206 6.50 16.28 -8.91
N SER A 207 5.81 15.54 -9.78
CA SER A 207 4.65 16.04 -10.51
C SER A 207 3.40 16.29 -9.66
N VAL A 208 3.43 15.88 -8.38
CA VAL A 208 2.39 16.16 -7.38
C VAL A 208 2.83 17.14 -6.30
N ASN A 209 3.96 17.84 -6.51
CA ASN A 209 4.64 18.64 -5.50
C ASN A 209 5.02 17.83 -4.23
N GLY A 210 5.40 16.57 -4.43
CA GLY A 210 5.78 15.66 -3.35
C GLY A 210 6.82 16.21 -2.37
N PRO A 211 7.88 16.92 -2.81
CA PRO A 211 8.86 17.51 -1.88
C PRO A 211 8.24 18.48 -0.87
N CYS A 212 7.29 19.33 -1.29
CA CYS A 212 6.58 20.22 -0.38
C CYS A 212 5.73 19.44 0.63
N ILE A 213 5.12 18.33 0.18
CA ILE A 213 4.27 17.51 1.06
C ILE A 213 5.11 16.79 2.12
N LEU A 214 6.30 16.28 1.76
CA LEU A 214 7.23 15.72 2.73
C LEU A 214 7.77 16.76 3.70
N GLN A 215 8.07 17.97 3.23
CA GLN A 215 8.55 19.05 4.08
C GLN A 215 7.54 19.39 5.18
N VAL A 216 6.29 19.64 4.79
CA VAL A 216 5.21 19.92 5.76
C VAL A 216 5.00 18.74 6.71
N GLY A 217 5.02 17.51 6.19
CA GLY A 217 4.90 16.31 7.00
C GLY A 217 6.03 16.14 8.03
N TYR A 218 7.26 16.53 7.68
CA TYR A 218 8.42 16.51 8.57
C TYR A 218 8.34 17.60 9.65
N GLU A 219 7.89 18.81 9.30
CA GLU A 219 7.74 19.92 10.24
C GLU A 219 6.72 19.61 11.35
N ASP A 220 5.71 18.79 11.05
CA ASP A 220 4.68 18.33 12.00
C ASP A 220 5.00 16.99 12.71
N GLU A 221 6.18 16.42 12.46
CA GLU A 221 6.58 15.14 13.03
C GLU A 221 7.38 15.30 14.33
N GLU A 222 7.04 14.49 15.33
CA GLU A 222 7.74 14.48 16.62
C GLU A 222 8.45 13.15 16.88
N ASP A 223 8.07 12.07 16.18
CA ASP A 223 8.68 10.77 16.36
C ASP A 223 10.04 10.68 15.65
N PRO A 224 11.14 10.40 16.37
CA PRO A 224 12.48 10.39 15.78
C PRO A 224 12.67 9.36 14.65
N GLN A 225 12.01 8.20 14.72
CA GLN A 225 12.15 7.16 13.69
C GLN A 225 11.44 7.59 12.41
N VAL A 226 10.29 8.25 12.54
CA VAL A 226 9.55 8.79 11.40
C VAL A 226 10.32 9.95 10.75
N MET A 227 10.92 10.83 11.55
CA MET A 227 11.78 11.90 11.03
C MET A 227 12.98 11.34 10.25
N GLU A 228 13.64 10.29 10.74
CA GLU A 228 14.73 9.61 10.00
C GLU A 228 14.24 9.06 8.65
N ALA A 229 13.04 8.49 8.60
CA ALA A 229 12.45 8.01 7.35
C ALA A 229 12.15 9.15 6.36
N TYR A 230 11.69 10.31 6.82
CA TYR A 230 11.53 11.51 5.98
C TYR A 230 12.86 11.97 5.37
N GLU A 231 13.92 11.99 6.19
CA GLU A 231 15.27 12.39 5.77
C GLU A 231 15.84 11.42 4.72
N LEU A 232 15.59 10.11 4.87
CA LEU A 232 15.95 9.10 3.88
C LEU A 232 15.28 9.36 2.53
N VAL A 233 13.98 9.67 2.52
CA VAL A 233 13.25 9.99 1.29
C VAL A 233 13.83 11.26 0.63
N ALA A 234 14.04 12.33 1.41
CA ALA A 234 14.56 13.59 0.90
C ALA A 234 16.01 13.48 0.38
N GLY A 235 16.82 12.61 1.00
CA GLY A 235 18.20 12.32 0.58
C GLY A 235 18.30 11.53 -0.73
N SER A 236 17.22 10.90 -1.19
CA SER A 236 17.21 10.08 -2.42
C SER A 236 17.29 10.88 -3.73
N TRP A 237 17.26 12.22 -3.67
CA TRP A 237 17.13 13.10 -4.84
C TRP A 237 18.46 13.69 -5.33
N GLN A 238 19.59 13.30 -4.73
CA GLN A 238 20.94 13.73 -5.12
C GLN A 238 21.53 12.83 -6.22
#